data_AF-A0A382ZS72-F1
#
_entry.id   AF-A0A382ZS72-F1
#
_cell.length_a   1.000
_cell.length_b   1.000
_cell.length_c   1.000
_cell.angle_alpha   90.00
_cell.angle_beta   90.00
_cell.angle_gamma   90.00
#
_symmetry.space_group_name_H-M   'P 1'
#
loop_
_entity.id
_entity.type
_entity.pdbx_description
1 polymer ?
#
loop_
_entity_poly.entity_id
_entity_poly.type
_entity_poly.pdbx_seq_one_letter_code
_entity_poly.pdbx_strand_id
1 'polypeptide(L)' 'MNIPKITLQQLLEAGVHLGHKTLRWNPKMKPYIFG' A
#
# COMPACT_ATOMS: atom_id res chain seq x y z
N MET A 1 18.72 -3.36 15.04
CA MET A 1 17.38 -2.85 14.65
C MET A 1 16.36 -3.92 15.02
N ASN A 2 15.40 -3.63 15.90
CA ASN A 2 14.31 -4.55 16.22
C ASN A 2 13.21 -4.39 15.15
N ILE A 3 13.10 -5.35 14.22
CA ILE A 3 12.08 -5.31 13.17
C ILE A 3 10.79 -5.92 13.74
N PRO A 4 9.68 -5.16 13.83
CA PRO A 4 8.41 -5.72 14.28
C PRO A 4 7.95 -6.82 13.31
N LYS A 5 7.48 -7.94 13.86
CA LYS A 5 6.83 -8.98 13.07
C LYS A 5 5.43 -8.48 12.70
N ILE A 6 5.22 -8.17 11.42
CA ILE A 6 3.95 -7.70 10.86
C ILE A 6 3.41 -8.76 9.91
N THR A 7 2.11 -9.06 10.01
CA THR A 7 1.43 -9.98 9.09
C THR A 7 0.69 -9.23 8.00
N LEU A 8 0.43 -9.89 6.87
CA LEU A 8 -0.37 -9.31 5.79
C LEU A 8 -1.79 -8.93 6.27
N GLN A 9 -2.38 -9.77 7.11
CA GLN A 9 -3.74 -9.57 7.64
C GLN A 9 -3.85 -8.26 8.43
N GLN A 10 -2.84 -7.94 9.24
CA GLN A 10 -2.79 -6.68 9.99
C GLN A 10 -2.74 -5.45 9.08
N LEU A 11 -2.00 -5.52 7.97
CA LEU A 11 -1.91 -4.42 6.99
C LEU A 11 -3.22 -4.23 6.24
N LEU A 12 -3.91 -5.33 5.90
CA LEU A 12 -5.21 -5.30 5.24
C LEU A 12 -6.29 -4.67 6.15
N GLU A 13 -6.35 -5.09 7.42
CA GLU A 13 -7.28 -4.54 8.41
C GLU A 13 -7.04 -3.05 8.68
N ALA A 14 -5.78 -2.62 8.67
CA ALA A 14 -5.43 -1.21 8.80
C ALA A 14 -5.72 -0.37 7.53
N GLY A 15 -6.11 -1.00 6.42
CA GLY A 15 -6.51 -0.30 5.20
C GLY A 15 -5.37 0.28 4.37
N VAL A 16 -4.12 -0.20 4.53
CA VAL A 16 -2.95 0.40 3.86
C VAL A 16 -2.92 0.20 2.34
N HIS A 17 -3.74 -0.72 1.83
CA HIS A 17 -3.88 -1.02 0.40
C HIS A 17 -4.78 -0.01 -0.33
N LEU A 18 -5.45 0.89 0.41
CA LEU A 18 -6.30 1.92 -0.17
C LEU A 18 -5.44 3.06 -0.75
N GLY A 19 -5.66 3.35 -2.03
CA GLY A 19 -4.97 4.41 -2.76
C GLY A 19 -5.84 5.62 -3.06
N HIS A 20 -5.21 6.62 -3.69
CA HIS A 20 -5.93 7.75 -4.28
C HIS A 20 -6.55 7.40 -5.63
N LYS A 21 -7.51 8.20 -6.09
CA LYS A 21 -8.06 8.10 -7.46
C LYS A 21 -6.98 8.36 -8.52
N THR A 22 -7.17 7.81 -9.72
CA THR A 22 -6.28 7.93 -10.89
C THR A 22 -6.00 9.37 -11.35
N LEU A 23 -6.77 10.37 -10.90
CA LEU A 23 -6.44 11.78 -11.20
C LEU A 23 -5.32 12.32 -10.30
N ARG A 24 -5.10 11.74 -9.12
CA ARG A 24 -4.20 12.25 -8.08
C ARG A 24 -2.92 11.44 -7.91
N TRP A 25 -2.79 10.31 -8.60
CA TRP A 25 -1.61 9.47 -8.48
C TRP A 25 -0.43 9.99 -9.31
N ASN A 26 0.78 9.65 -8.86
CA ASN A 26 2.00 9.90 -9.62
C ASN A 26 2.25 8.74 -10.59
N PRO A 27 2.38 8.96 -11.91
CA PRO A 27 2.63 7.91 -12.90
C PRO A 27 3.84 7.01 -12.59
N LYS A 28 4.85 7.53 -11.87
CA LYS A 28 6.02 6.74 -11.45
C LYS A 28 5.66 5.59 -10.49
N MET A 29 4.49 5.62 -9.86
CA MET A 29 4.02 4.56 -8.97
C MET A 29 3.45 3.34 -9.71
N LYS A 30 3.37 3.37 -11.06
CA LYS A 30 2.71 2.33 -11.87
C LYS A 30 3.22 0.92 -11.56
N PRO A 31 4.53 0.70 -11.40
CA PRO A 31 5.06 -0.64 -11.13
C PRO A 31 4.66 -1.21 -9.76
N TYR A 32 4.18 -0.36 -8.84
CA TYR A 32 3.88 -0.74 -7.45
C TYR A 32 2.37 -0.78 -7.14
N ILE A 33 1.54 -0.27 -8.05
CA ILE A 33 0.08 -0.27 -7.89
C ILE A 33 -0.46 -1.51 -8.57
N PHE A 34 -1.23 -2.29 -7.83
CA PHE A 34 -1.97 -3.43 -8.35
C PHE A 34 -3.35 -2.97 -8.83
N GLY A 35 -3.68 -3.28 -10.10
CA GLY A 35 -4.96 -2.92 -10.73
C GLY A 35 -4.84 -2.59 -12.21
#